data_AF-A0A8T5DI98-F1
#
_entry.id   AF-A0A8T5DI98-F1
#
_cell.length_a   1.000
_cell.length_b   1.000
_cell.length_c   1.000
_cell.angle_alpha   90.00
_cell.angle_beta   90.00
_cell.angle_gamma   90.00
#
_symmetry.space_group_name_H-M   'P 1'
#
loop_
_entity.id
_entity.type
_entity.pdbx_description
1 polymer ?
#
loop_
_entity_poly.entity_id
_entity_poly.type
_entity_poly.pdbx_seq_one_letter_code
_entity_poly.pdbx_strand_id
1 'polypeptide(L)'
;MSQNKKNIAALLAVALMVSFSSTLIIIGDVSDLNLSIKDMLTGAVTSQANGTGTAELEILANVGLNVDDAAINLGSGYVNGSNSSAIVDSMNFFNSASTWLNSTGQSVSGLADYHLVNNTGSTPINITVQMNSHVDAEDWLCGASGATCPGDNADVRVRIQNAGTSCLDIQAGTYEANVFVTNVNKNTVLLCGNMKPIDGQDTFEVYYKVEIPQEAPTGSKEASFLYTAEAQ
;
A
#
# COMPACT_ATOMS: atom_id res chain seq x y z
N MET A 1 6.22 8.92 44.24
CA MET A 1 5.00 8.62 43.45
C MET A 1 4.32 9.83 42.79
N SER A 2 4.74 11.08 43.07
CA SER A 2 4.14 12.31 42.51
C SER A 2 4.76 12.77 41.18
N GLN A 3 6.02 12.41 40.89
CA GLN A 3 6.75 12.88 39.69
C GLN A 3 6.32 12.17 38.39
N ASN A 4 6.12 10.84 38.41
CA ASN A 4 5.73 10.09 37.21
C ASN A 4 4.35 10.51 36.67
N LYS A 5 3.40 10.88 37.56
CA LYS A 5 2.09 11.39 37.15
C LYS A 5 2.17 12.78 36.48
N LYS A 6 3.11 13.62 36.92
CA LYS A 6 3.37 14.94 36.31
C LYS A 6 4.01 14.82 34.94
N ASN A 7 4.92 13.86 34.75
CA ASN A 7 5.59 13.64 33.46
C ASN A 7 4.63 13.04 32.42
N ILE A 8 3.73 12.13 32.82
CA ILE A 8 2.70 11.58 31.91
C ILE A 8 1.67 12.64 31.52
N ALA A 9 1.24 13.50 32.46
CA ALA A 9 0.33 14.60 32.16
C ALA A 9 0.95 15.64 31.22
N ALA A 10 2.25 15.93 31.37
CA ALA A 10 2.97 16.82 30.47
C ALA A 10 3.11 16.21 29.05
N LEU A 11 3.39 14.91 28.96
CA LEU A 11 3.48 14.22 27.67
C LEU A 11 2.13 14.19 26.94
N LEU A 12 1.03 13.98 27.67
CA LEU A 12 -0.32 13.99 27.13
C LEU A 12 -0.73 15.39 26.64
N ALA A 13 -0.35 16.45 27.37
CA ALA A 13 -0.60 17.83 26.97
C ALA A 13 0.21 18.24 25.73
N VAL A 14 1.46 17.77 25.60
CA VAL A 14 2.29 17.99 24.41
C VAL A 14 1.75 17.20 23.21
N ALA A 15 1.33 15.95 23.39
CA ALA A 15 0.70 15.16 22.34
C ALA A 15 -0.60 15.80 21.83
N LEU A 16 -1.42 16.34 22.75
CA LEU A 16 -2.61 17.13 22.41
C LEU A 16 -2.26 18.44 21.69
N MET A 17 -1.25 19.18 22.12
CA MET A 17 -0.84 20.40 21.42
C MET A 17 -0.27 20.11 20.02
N VAL A 18 0.48 19.01 19.85
CA VAL A 18 0.97 18.59 18.54
C VAL A 18 -0.21 18.14 17.66
N SER A 19 -1.18 17.39 18.20
CA SER A 19 -2.38 17.01 17.45
C SER A 19 -3.25 18.21 17.08
N PHE A 20 -3.31 19.25 17.93
CA PHE A 20 -4.02 20.50 17.61
C PHE A 20 -3.25 21.37 16.60
N SER A 21 -1.91 21.32 16.59
CA SER A 21 -1.12 22.07 15.60
C SER A 21 -1.23 21.51 14.19
N SER A 22 -1.51 20.21 14.03
CA SER A 22 -1.81 19.59 12.73
C SER A 22 -3.29 19.70 12.32
N THR A 23 -4.14 20.36 13.11
CA THR A 23 -5.56 20.62 12.76
C THR A 23 -5.97 22.09 12.88
N LEU A 24 -5.02 23.01 12.70
CA LEU A 24 -5.35 24.43 12.51
C LEU A 24 -5.82 24.67 11.07
N ILE A 25 -7.12 24.50 10.84
CA ILE A 25 -7.80 25.16 9.74
C ILE A 25 -7.85 26.65 10.10
N ILE A 26 -6.93 27.43 9.53
CA ILE A 26 -6.98 28.89 9.58
C ILE A 26 -8.18 29.32 8.71
N ILE A 27 -9.30 29.65 9.35
CA ILE A 27 -10.37 30.43 8.71
C ILE A 27 -9.96 31.91 8.80
N GLY A 28 -9.03 32.30 7.94
CA GLY A 28 -8.80 33.69 7.57
C GLY A 28 -9.80 34.09 6.49
N ASP A 29 -10.24 35.36 6.51
CA ASP A 29 -11.27 35.96 5.65
C ASP A 29 -11.60 35.20 4.36
N VAL A 30 -12.79 34.61 4.33
CA VAL A 30 -13.34 33.86 3.21
C VAL A 30 -14.08 34.84 2.30
N SER A 31 -13.35 35.68 1.57
CA SER A 31 -13.95 36.47 0.47
C SER A 31 -13.72 35.85 -0.91
N ASP A 32 -12.78 34.91 -1.08
CA ASP A 32 -12.40 34.40 -2.43
C ASP A 32 -12.22 32.88 -2.54
N LEU A 33 -12.65 32.07 -1.57
CA LEU A 33 -12.64 30.61 -1.71
C LEU A 33 -13.85 30.11 -2.50
N ASN A 34 -13.58 29.88 -3.78
CA ASN A 34 -14.46 29.33 -4.80
C ASN A 34 -15.09 27.98 -4.36
N LEU A 35 -16.35 28.05 -3.91
CA LEU A 35 -17.47 27.11 -4.08
C LEU A 35 -17.37 25.60 -3.83
N SER A 36 -16.24 24.98 -3.45
CA SER A 36 -16.20 23.52 -3.21
C SER A 36 -16.22 23.09 -1.74
N ILE A 37 -15.75 23.94 -0.82
CA ILE A 37 -15.70 23.60 0.63
C ILE A 37 -17.04 23.90 1.32
N LYS A 38 -17.83 24.82 0.76
CA LYS A 38 -19.10 25.26 1.35
C LYS A 38 -20.17 24.16 1.32
N ASP A 39 -20.09 23.24 0.36
CA ASP A 39 -20.98 22.09 0.24
C ASP A 39 -20.51 20.90 1.12
N MET A 40 -19.27 20.92 1.62
CA MET A 40 -18.71 19.89 2.50
C MET A 40 -18.91 20.19 4.00
N LEU A 41 -19.33 21.41 4.34
CA LEU A 41 -19.56 21.89 5.71
C LEU A 41 -20.99 22.44 5.84
N THR A 42 -21.98 21.56 5.85
CA THR A 42 -23.36 21.93 6.21
C THR A 42 -23.49 21.93 7.74
N GLY A 43 -23.65 23.11 8.35
CA GLY A 43 -23.83 23.26 9.80
C GLY A 43 -23.36 24.58 10.42
N ALA A 44 -22.76 25.47 9.62
CA ALA A 44 -22.31 26.76 10.11
C ALA A 44 -23.51 27.63 10.55
N VAL A 45 -23.54 27.95 11.85
CA VAL A 45 -24.48 28.89 12.47
C VAL A 45 -24.37 30.23 11.74
N THR A 46 -25.40 30.58 10.95
CA THR A 46 -25.51 31.92 10.39
C THR A 46 -26.28 32.81 11.35
N SER A 47 -25.60 33.89 11.75
CA SER A 47 -26.10 35.09 12.44
C SER A 47 -26.30 35.05 13.97
N GLN A 48 -25.52 35.89 14.65
CA GLN A 48 -25.87 36.74 15.80
C GLN A 48 -26.73 36.14 16.93
N ALA A 49 -26.51 34.89 17.32
CA ALA A 49 -27.02 34.39 18.60
C ALA A 49 -25.94 34.58 19.68
N ASN A 50 -26.16 35.49 20.63
CA ASN A 50 -25.38 35.60 21.89
C ASN A 50 -25.64 34.41 22.84
N GLY A 51 -25.86 33.21 22.30
CA GLY A 51 -26.05 31.98 23.05
C GLY A 51 -24.85 31.06 22.82
N THR A 52 -24.42 30.34 23.86
CA THR A 52 -23.51 29.20 23.70
C THR A 52 -24.22 28.10 22.92
N GLY A 53 -24.14 28.15 21.60
CA GLY A 53 -24.59 27.08 20.72
C GLY A 53 -23.56 25.96 20.70
N THR A 54 -24.01 24.72 20.87
CA THR A 54 -23.18 23.54 20.63
C THR A 54 -23.15 23.28 19.12
N ALA A 55 -21.95 23.36 18.52
CA ALA A 55 -21.73 22.84 17.19
C ALA A 55 -21.51 21.32 17.31
N GLU A 56 -22.36 20.52 16.67
CA GLU A 56 -22.16 19.08 16.52
C GLU A 56 -21.41 18.84 15.21
N LEU A 57 -20.22 18.25 15.30
CA LEU A 57 -19.45 17.75 14.17
C LEU A 57 -19.75 16.25 14.04
N GLU A 58 -20.50 15.88 13.00
CA GLU A 58 -20.71 14.48 12.66
C GLU A 58 -19.67 14.05 11.61
N ILE A 59 -18.84 13.05 11.96
CA ILE A 59 -17.95 12.40 11.00
C ILE A 59 -18.74 11.26 10.37
N LEU A 60 -19.28 11.50 9.18
CA LEU A 60 -20.17 10.58 8.47
C LEU A 60 -19.47 9.32 7.93
N ALA A 61 -18.15 9.38 7.76
CA ALA A 61 -17.35 8.31 7.18
C ALA A 61 -15.90 8.41 7.66
N ASN A 62 -15.28 7.29 8.02
CA ASN A 62 -13.82 7.21 8.16
C ASN A 62 -13.26 6.18 7.17
N VAL A 63 -12.25 6.61 6.42
CA VAL A 63 -11.44 5.73 5.57
C VAL A 63 -10.25 5.27 6.40
N GLY A 64 -10.03 3.97 6.46
CA GLY A 64 -8.90 3.38 7.17
C GLY A 64 -8.36 2.20 6.38
N LEU A 65 -7.04 2.11 6.29
CA LEU A 65 -6.37 0.99 5.65
C LEU A 65 -5.24 0.53 6.57
N ASN A 66 -5.19 -0.77 6.84
CA ASN A 66 -4.05 -1.43 7.43
C ASN A 66 -3.43 -2.35 6.38
N VAL A 67 -2.11 -2.28 6.25
CA VAL A 67 -1.32 -3.19 5.41
C VAL A 67 -0.24 -3.77 6.29
N ASP A 68 -0.34 -5.06 6.58
CA ASP A 68 0.72 -5.79 7.29
C ASP A 68 1.72 -6.31 6.27
N ASP A 69 2.98 -5.93 6.48
CA ASP A 69 4.11 -6.09 5.56
C ASP A 69 3.87 -5.37 4.22
N ALA A 70 4.61 -4.29 3.97
CA ALA A 70 4.46 -3.49 2.74
C ALA A 70 5.68 -3.62 1.81
N ALA A 71 6.60 -4.51 2.13
CA ALA A 71 7.79 -4.78 1.34
C ALA A 71 7.82 -6.25 0.92
N ILE A 72 8.07 -6.49 -0.36
CA ILE A 72 8.39 -7.83 -0.86
C ILE A 72 9.89 -8.06 -0.75
N ASN A 73 10.31 -9.22 -0.24
CA ASN A 73 11.73 -9.61 -0.21
C ASN A 73 11.95 -10.96 -0.89
N LEU A 74 12.55 -10.94 -2.09
CA LEU A 74 12.87 -12.16 -2.85
C LEU A 74 14.20 -12.80 -2.40
N GLY A 75 14.82 -12.25 -1.35
CA GLY A 75 16.13 -12.64 -0.86
C GLY A 75 17.25 -12.32 -1.86
N SER A 76 18.40 -12.97 -1.65
CA SER A 76 19.57 -12.85 -2.52
C SER A 76 19.70 -14.04 -3.45
N GLY A 77 19.97 -13.77 -4.74
CA GLY A 77 20.21 -14.83 -5.72
C GLY A 77 20.71 -14.31 -7.06
N TYR A 78 20.71 -15.20 -8.04
CA TYR A 78 21.03 -14.94 -9.43
C TYR A 78 20.24 -15.89 -10.35
N VAL A 79 20.01 -15.50 -11.60
CA VAL A 79 19.34 -16.34 -12.58
C VAL A 79 20.31 -17.39 -13.12
N ASN A 80 19.87 -18.66 -13.21
CA ASN A 80 20.66 -19.73 -13.80
C ASN A 80 21.13 -19.35 -15.22
N GLY A 81 22.43 -19.47 -15.48
CA GLY A 81 23.05 -19.05 -16.74
C GLY A 81 22.52 -19.75 -18.01
N SER A 82 21.78 -20.85 -17.88
CA SER A 82 21.10 -21.54 -18.98
C SER A 82 19.73 -20.95 -19.34
N ASN A 83 19.24 -19.98 -18.58
CA ASN A 83 17.90 -19.41 -18.69
C ASN A 83 17.96 -17.91 -18.94
N SER A 84 17.11 -17.40 -19.82
CA SER A 84 17.01 -15.96 -20.13
C SER A 84 16.37 -15.14 -19.02
N SER A 85 15.58 -15.77 -18.15
CA SER A 85 14.95 -15.13 -17.00
C SER A 85 14.62 -16.17 -15.91
N ALA A 86 14.35 -15.68 -14.71
CA ALA A 86 13.73 -16.43 -13.63
C ALA A 86 12.36 -15.86 -13.30
N ILE A 87 11.38 -16.75 -13.09
CA ILE A 87 10.08 -16.36 -12.57
C ILE A 87 10.10 -16.69 -11.08
N VAL A 88 9.90 -15.68 -10.26
CA VAL A 88 9.76 -15.77 -8.80
C VAL A 88 8.31 -15.53 -8.43
N ASP A 89 7.68 -16.53 -7.84
CA ASP A 89 6.27 -16.50 -7.43
C ASP A 89 6.17 -16.50 -5.89
N SER A 90 5.77 -15.38 -5.28
CA SER A 90 5.69 -15.25 -3.81
C SER A 90 4.53 -16.02 -3.18
N MET A 91 3.65 -16.61 -3.97
CA MET A 91 2.55 -17.46 -3.50
C MET A 91 2.98 -18.92 -3.33
N ASN A 92 3.96 -19.38 -4.11
CA ASN A 92 4.24 -20.82 -4.25
C ASN A 92 5.49 -21.28 -3.49
N PHE A 93 5.32 -21.78 -2.26
CA PHE A 93 6.43 -22.17 -1.38
C PHE A 93 7.43 -23.19 -1.97
N PHE A 94 6.98 -24.11 -2.83
CA PHE A 94 7.75 -25.30 -3.23
C PHE A 94 8.44 -25.19 -4.59
N ASN A 95 7.95 -24.34 -5.48
CA ASN A 95 8.48 -24.15 -6.84
C ASN A 95 8.51 -22.68 -7.25
N SER A 96 8.53 -21.76 -6.27
CA SER A 96 8.47 -20.33 -6.52
C SER A 96 9.52 -19.85 -7.51
N ALA A 97 10.71 -20.46 -7.53
CA ALA A 97 11.83 -19.90 -8.29
C ALA A 97 12.88 -20.95 -8.71
N SER A 98 12.50 -21.93 -9.54
CA SER A 98 13.39 -23.03 -9.94
C SER A 98 14.68 -22.57 -10.64
N THR A 99 14.65 -21.43 -11.34
CA THR A 99 15.78 -20.83 -12.06
C THR A 99 16.42 -19.64 -11.33
N TRP A 100 15.91 -19.26 -10.16
CA TRP A 100 16.56 -18.31 -9.25
C TRP A 100 17.40 -19.09 -8.25
N LEU A 101 18.72 -18.97 -8.35
CA LEU A 101 19.68 -19.74 -7.59
C LEU A 101 20.30 -18.90 -6.48
N ASN A 102 20.55 -19.52 -5.33
CA ASN A 102 21.35 -18.93 -4.26
C ASN A 102 22.86 -19.05 -4.56
N SER A 103 23.71 -18.55 -3.65
CA SER A 103 25.17 -18.60 -3.79
C SER A 103 25.77 -20.02 -3.86
N THR A 104 25.03 -21.07 -3.50
CA THR A 104 25.47 -22.47 -3.62
C THR A 104 25.01 -23.13 -4.92
N GLY A 105 24.31 -22.39 -5.78
CA GLY A 105 23.77 -22.90 -7.05
C GLY A 105 22.49 -23.73 -6.88
N GLN A 106 21.85 -23.68 -5.71
CA GLN A 106 20.58 -24.35 -5.45
C GLN A 106 19.41 -23.37 -5.68
N SER A 107 18.29 -23.87 -6.19
CA SER A 107 17.08 -23.07 -6.33
C SER A 107 16.65 -22.50 -4.98
N VAL A 108 16.33 -21.22 -4.95
CA VAL A 108 15.78 -20.58 -3.77
C VAL A 108 14.37 -21.13 -3.54
N SER A 109 14.10 -21.62 -2.33
CA SER A 109 12.81 -22.15 -1.91
C SER A 109 12.28 -21.36 -0.72
N GLY A 110 10.98 -21.44 -0.46
CA GLY A 110 10.37 -20.80 0.70
C GLY A 110 10.24 -19.27 0.60
N LEU A 111 10.21 -18.72 -0.61
CA LEU A 111 9.95 -17.28 -0.87
C LEU A 111 8.47 -16.91 -0.70
N ALA A 112 7.76 -17.56 0.23
CA ALA A 112 6.38 -17.19 0.50
C ALA A 112 6.37 -15.85 1.23
N ASP A 113 5.83 -14.85 0.56
CA ASP A 113 5.77 -13.48 1.03
C ASP A 113 4.52 -12.82 0.44
N TYR A 114 3.76 -12.14 1.30
CA TYR A 114 2.49 -11.52 0.96
C TYR A 114 2.21 -10.34 1.87
N HIS A 115 1.46 -9.39 1.34
CA HIS A 115 0.94 -8.28 2.13
C HIS A 115 -0.50 -8.61 2.54
N LEU A 116 -0.83 -8.42 3.81
CA LEU A 116 -2.19 -8.60 4.30
C LEU A 116 -2.89 -7.24 4.35
N VAL A 117 -3.98 -7.09 3.60
CA VAL A 117 -4.69 -5.82 3.46
C VAL A 117 -6.03 -5.90 4.16
N ASN A 118 -6.35 -4.87 4.96
CA ASN A 118 -7.57 -4.76 5.76
C ASN A 118 -8.12 -3.32 5.72
N ASN A 119 -9.41 -3.16 5.43
CA ASN A 119 -10.11 -1.88 5.57
C ASN A 119 -10.49 -1.67 7.04
N THR A 120 -9.84 -0.69 7.69
CA THR A 120 -10.10 -0.35 9.09
C THR A 120 -11.11 0.78 9.27
N GLY A 121 -11.68 1.26 8.16
CA GLY A 121 -12.71 2.29 8.13
C GLY A 121 -14.14 1.75 8.28
N SER A 122 -15.10 2.67 8.32
CA SER A 122 -16.53 2.41 8.45
C SER A 122 -17.27 2.41 7.11
N THR A 123 -16.58 2.75 6.01
CA THR A 123 -17.17 2.75 4.66
C THR A 123 -16.44 1.79 3.73
N PRO A 124 -17.10 1.32 2.65
CA PRO A 124 -16.39 0.67 1.58
C PRO A 124 -15.34 1.58 0.95
N ILE A 125 -14.25 0.98 0.47
CA ILE A 125 -13.11 1.70 -0.12
C ILE A 125 -12.61 1.04 -1.40
N ASN A 126 -12.11 1.88 -2.32
CA ASN A 126 -11.24 1.47 -3.42
C ASN A 126 -9.82 1.32 -2.89
N ILE A 127 -9.16 0.21 -3.21
CA ILE A 127 -7.75 -0.03 -2.87
C ILE A 127 -6.94 -0.15 -4.14
N THR A 128 -5.93 0.70 -4.23
CA THR A 128 -4.94 0.63 -5.29
C THR A 128 -3.56 0.34 -4.71
N VAL A 129 -2.70 -0.25 -5.54
CA VAL A 129 -1.30 -0.49 -5.23
C VAL A 129 -0.40 0.03 -6.35
N GLN A 130 0.76 0.52 -5.97
CA GLN A 130 1.84 0.84 -6.89
C GLN A 130 3.19 0.57 -6.25
N MET A 131 4.20 0.24 -7.05
CA MET A 131 5.57 0.18 -6.56
C MET A 131 5.98 1.57 -6.07
N ASN A 132 6.55 1.70 -4.88
CA ASN A 132 6.90 3.01 -4.31
C ASN A 132 8.40 3.29 -4.43
N SER A 133 9.19 2.31 -4.01
CA SER A 133 10.66 2.36 -3.86
C SER A 133 11.43 2.58 -5.16
N HIS A 134 10.88 2.17 -6.30
CA HIS A 134 11.55 2.20 -7.60
C HIS A 134 10.71 2.88 -8.67
N VAL A 135 11.35 3.27 -9.77
CA VAL A 135 10.67 3.88 -10.92
C VAL A 135 9.82 2.84 -11.65
N ASP A 136 10.39 1.66 -11.89
CA ASP A 136 9.75 0.53 -12.56
C ASP A 136 10.45 -0.79 -12.17
N ALA A 137 10.05 -1.90 -12.81
CA ALA A 137 10.62 -3.23 -12.56
C ALA A 137 12.09 -3.32 -13.00
N GLU A 138 12.51 -2.58 -14.03
CA GLU A 138 13.91 -2.54 -14.45
C GLU A 138 14.76 -1.85 -13.40
N ASP A 139 14.34 -0.67 -12.96
CA ASP A 139 15.03 0.08 -11.92
C ASP A 139 15.19 -0.74 -10.64
N TRP A 140 14.18 -1.54 -10.29
CA TRP A 140 14.27 -2.45 -9.15
C TRP A 140 15.21 -3.64 -9.40
N LEU A 141 14.95 -4.44 -10.44
CA LEU A 141 15.61 -5.73 -10.62
C LEU A 141 16.98 -5.60 -11.25
N CYS A 142 17.16 -4.59 -12.10
CA CYS A 142 18.33 -4.34 -12.91
C CYS A 142 19.09 -3.06 -12.49
N GLY A 143 18.51 -2.21 -11.66
CA GLY A 143 19.05 -0.89 -11.37
C GLY A 143 18.70 0.12 -12.47
N ALA A 144 19.19 1.35 -12.35
CA ALA A 144 18.87 2.42 -13.29
C ALA A 144 18.97 1.97 -14.76
N SER A 145 17.86 2.17 -15.50
CA SER A 145 17.65 1.66 -16.87
C SER A 145 18.85 1.93 -17.79
N GLY A 146 19.21 0.93 -18.59
CA GLY A 146 20.29 0.99 -19.59
C GLY A 146 21.70 0.68 -19.10
N ALA A 147 21.92 0.42 -17.81
CA ALA A 147 23.26 0.17 -17.25
C ALA A 147 23.59 -1.31 -16.99
N THR A 148 22.62 -2.14 -16.59
CA THR A 148 22.90 -3.50 -16.06
C THR A 148 22.17 -4.63 -16.79
N CYS A 149 20.94 -4.41 -17.25
CA CYS A 149 20.18 -5.38 -18.05
C CYS A 149 19.95 -4.83 -19.46
N PRO A 150 20.63 -5.35 -20.50
CA PRO A 150 20.45 -4.87 -21.87
C PRO A 150 19.10 -5.25 -22.51
N GLY A 151 18.37 -6.20 -21.92
CA GLY A 151 17.15 -6.78 -22.48
C GLY A 151 15.86 -6.03 -22.14
N ASP A 152 15.88 -5.17 -21.12
CA ASP A 152 14.70 -4.46 -20.57
C ASP A 152 13.43 -5.34 -20.52
N ASN A 153 13.53 -6.51 -19.88
CA ASN A 153 12.47 -7.53 -19.80
C ASN A 153 12.08 -7.94 -18.36
N ALA A 154 12.39 -7.12 -17.37
CA ALA A 154 11.89 -7.24 -16.01
C ALA A 154 10.38 -6.99 -15.94
N ASP A 155 9.67 -7.79 -15.14
CA ASP A 155 8.23 -7.67 -14.96
C ASP A 155 7.83 -7.93 -13.51
N VAL A 156 6.83 -7.21 -13.03
CA VAL A 156 6.24 -7.40 -11.70
C VAL A 156 4.73 -7.37 -11.80
N ARG A 157 4.12 -8.51 -11.48
CA ARG A 157 2.67 -8.68 -11.41
C ARG A 157 2.23 -8.86 -9.98
N VAL A 158 1.10 -8.24 -9.64
CA VAL A 158 0.46 -8.39 -8.34
C VAL A 158 -0.72 -9.34 -8.49
N ARG A 159 -0.96 -10.16 -7.48
CA ARG A 159 -2.08 -11.09 -7.41
C ARG A 159 -2.78 -10.89 -6.09
N ILE A 160 -4.09 -11.00 -6.10
CA ILE A 160 -4.86 -10.97 -4.88
C ILE A 160 -5.40 -12.37 -4.61
N GLN A 161 -5.43 -12.75 -3.35
CA GLN A 161 -6.17 -13.90 -2.88
C GLN A 161 -7.25 -13.42 -1.93
N ASN A 162 -8.48 -13.43 -2.44
CA ASN A 162 -9.67 -13.12 -1.66
C ASN A 162 -10.20 -14.44 -1.09
N ALA A 163 -9.68 -14.83 0.08
CA ALA A 163 -10.11 -16.05 0.76
C ALA A 163 -11.57 -15.98 1.26
N GLY A 164 -12.16 -14.77 1.28
CA GLY A 164 -13.53 -14.50 1.71
C GLY A 164 -14.34 -13.67 0.70
N THR A 165 -15.17 -12.78 1.24
CA THR A 165 -15.97 -11.80 0.46
C THR A 165 -15.54 -10.37 0.78
N SER A 166 -14.29 -10.20 1.21
CA SER A 166 -13.75 -8.95 1.75
C SER A 166 -13.64 -7.90 0.65
N CYS A 167 -13.23 -8.32 -0.55
CA CYS A 167 -13.50 -7.57 -1.76
C CYS A 167 -14.83 -8.01 -2.38
N LEU A 168 -15.80 -7.09 -2.49
CA LEU A 168 -17.14 -7.40 -3.01
C LEU A 168 -17.21 -7.57 -4.52
N ASP A 169 -16.33 -6.90 -5.25
CA ASP A 169 -16.33 -6.90 -6.71
C ASP A 169 -15.63 -8.13 -7.32
N ILE A 170 -15.01 -8.96 -6.47
CA ILE A 170 -14.18 -10.09 -6.89
C ILE A 170 -14.68 -11.34 -6.19
N GLN A 171 -14.96 -12.39 -6.96
CA GLN A 171 -15.39 -13.68 -6.41
C GLN A 171 -14.32 -14.28 -5.49
N ALA A 172 -14.75 -15.09 -4.52
CA ALA A 172 -13.83 -15.81 -3.65
C ALA A 172 -12.86 -16.69 -4.47
N GLY A 173 -11.56 -16.58 -4.19
CA GLY A 173 -10.51 -17.25 -4.93
C GLY A 173 -9.26 -16.38 -5.15
N THR A 174 -8.32 -16.90 -5.95
CA THR A 174 -7.13 -16.17 -6.37
C THR A 174 -7.41 -15.46 -7.68
N TYR A 175 -7.24 -14.15 -7.70
CA TYR A 175 -7.41 -13.32 -8.89
C TYR A 175 -6.08 -12.65 -9.23
N GLU A 176 -5.64 -12.81 -10.48
CA GLU A 176 -4.48 -12.11 -11.00
C GLU A 176 -4.93 -10.75 -11.57
N ALA A 177 -4.83 -9.72 -10.74
CA ALA A 177 -4.95 -8.34 -11.19
C ALA A 177 -3.62 -7.97 -11.85
N ASN A 178 -3.54 -8.06 -13.18
CA ASN A 178 -2.29 -7.76 -13.90
C ASN A 178 -1.81 -6.33 -13.58
N VAL A 179 -0.86 -6.23 -12.67
CA VAL A 179 0.03 -5.08 -12.62
C VAL A 179 1.03 -5.29 -13.73
N PHE A 180 0.97 -4.42 -14.74
CA PHE A 180 2.06 -4.23 -15.66
C PHE A 180 2.93 -3.11 -15.06
N VAL A 181 3.86 -3.44 -14.17
CA VAL A 181 5.07 -2.60 -14.08
C VAL A 181 6.01 -3.13 -15.14
N THR A 182 5.72 -2.82 -16.40
CA THR A 182 6.66 -3.07 -17.48
C THR A 182 7.77 -2.01 -17.40
N ASN A 183 8.88 -2.28 -18.08
CA ASN A 183 10.04 -1.40 -18.34
C ASN A 183 9.77 0.04 -18.84
N VAL A 184 8.52 0.53 -18.86
CA VAL A 184 8.17 1.87 -19.36
C VAL A 184 7.15 2.65 -18.54
N ASN A 185 6.37 2.04 -17.62
CA ASN A 185 5.33 2.76 -16.89
C ASN A 185 5.12 2.26 -15.46
N LYS A 186 5.16 3.19 -14.51
CA LYS A 186 4.74 3.01 -13.12
C LYS A 186 3.21 3.06 -13.05
N ASN A 187 2.55 1.91 -13.18
CA ASN A 187 1.09 1.85 -13.18
C ASN A 187 0.56 1.63 -11.75
N THR A 188 -0.35 2.52 -11.33
CA THR A 188 -1.23 2.28 -10.19
C THR A 188 -2.30 1.28 -10.59
N VAL A 189 -2.53 0.26 -9.77
CA VAL A 189 -3.49 -0.81 -10.09
C VAL A 189 -4.53 -0.93 -9.02
N LEU A 190 -5.79 -0.98 -9.46
CA LEU A 190 -6.92 -1.29 -8.61
C LEU A 190 -6.87 -2.77 -8.22
N LEU A 191 -6.68 -3.03 -6.93
CA LEU A 191 -6.73 -4.37 -6.36
C LEU A 191 -8.17 -4.76 -6.00
N CYS A 192 -8.91 -3.81 -5.42
CA CYS A 192 -10.29 -4.01 -5.04
C CYS A 192 -11.06 -2.69 -5.17
N GLY A 193 -12.15 -2.66 -5.94
CA GLY A 193 -13.01 -1.48 -6.01
C GLY A 193 -13.86 -1.29 -4.76
N ASN A 194 -14.29 -2.39 -4.15
CA ASN A 194 -15.30 -2.34 -3.10
C ASN A 194 -14.89 -3.24 -1.94
N MET A 195 -13.86 -2.82 -1.19
CA MET A 195 -13.46 -3.53 0.01
C MET A 195 -14.42 -3.18 1.14
N LYS A 196 -15.01 -4.20 1.76
CA LYS A 196 -15.95 -4.03 2.88
C LYS A 196 -15.32 -3.27 4.04
N PRO A 197 -16.10 -2.42 4.74
CA PRO A 197 -15.67 -1.80 5.99
C PRO A 197 -15.52 -2.82 7.13
N ILE A 198 -14.84 -2.39 8.20
CA ILE A 198 -14.32 -3.24 9.26
C ILE A 198 -15.40 -4.11 9.95
N ASP A 199 -15.10 -5.40 10.07
CA ASP A 199 -15.47 -6.26 11.21
C ASP A 199 -14.25 -6.96 11.85
N GLY A 200 -13.04 -6.71 11.32
CA GLY A 200 -11.78 -7.30 11.79
C GLY A 200 -11.46 -8.68 11.20
N GLN A 201 -12.32 -9.24 10.33
CA GLN A 201 -12.10 -10.53 9.67
C GLN A 201 -12.03 -10.43 8.13
N ASP A 202 -12.48 -9.32 7.56
CA ASP A 202 -12.43 -9.10 6.12
C ASP A 202 -11.05 -8.64 5.65
N THR A 203 -10.15 -9.60 5.39
CA THR A 203 -8.81 -9.37 4.84
C THR A 203 -8.61 -10.07 3.50
N PHE A 204 -7.77 -9.51 2.63
CA PHE A 204 -7.24 -10.24 1.48
C PHE A 204 -5.71 -10.19 1.44
N GLU A 205 -5.12 -11.24 0.89
CA GLU A 205 -3.67 -11.36 0.75
C GLU A 205 -3.25 -10.86 -0.64
N VAL A 206 -2.10 -10.21 -0.71
CA VAL A 206 -1.53 -9.70 -1.95
C VAL A 206 -0.16 -10.34 -2.18
N TYR A 207 -0.06 -11.08 -3.28
CA TYR A 207 1.13 -11.81 -3.71
C TYR A 207 1.75 -11.17 -4.95
N TYR A 208 2.99 -11.56 -5.24
CA TYR A 208 3.79 -11.01 -6.32
C TYR A 208 4.30 -12.13 -7.22
N LYS A 209 4.35 -11.86 -8.52
CA LYS A 209 5.02 -12.70 -9.50
C LYS A 209 5.99 -11.82 -10.27
N VAL A 210 7.26 -12.15 -10.18
CA VAL A 210 8.36 -11.31 -10.65
C VAL A 210 9.14 -12.06 -11.71
N GLU A 211 9.33 -11.47 -12.88
CA GLU A 211 10.25 -11.96 -13.89
C GLU A 211 11.57 -11.19 -13.76
N ILE A 212 12.62 -11.91 -13.40
CA ILE A 212 13.98 -11.38 -13.20
C ILE A 212 14.81 -11.75 -14.44
N PRO A 213 15.33 -10.78 -15.21
CA PRO A 213 16.22 -11.03 -16.34
C PRO A 213 17.51 -11.75 -15.94
N GLN A 214 18.11 -12.51 -16.86
CA GLN A 214 19.37 -13.22 -16.63
C GLN A 214 20.50 -12.28 -16.22
N GLU A 215 20.48 -11.07 -16.76
CA GLU A 215 21.48 -10.04 -16.61
C GLU A 215 21.33 -9.24 -15.32
N ALA A 216 20.26 -9.49 -14.54
CA ALA A 216 20.03 -8.83 -13.28
C ALA A 216 21.22 -9.05 -12.32
N PRO A 217 21.73 -7.98 -11.70
CA PRO A 217 22.87 -8.10 -10.80
C PRO A 217 22.53 -8.99 -9.61
N THR A 218 23.50 -9.80 -9.20
CA THR A 218 23.37 -10.67 -8.03
C THR A 218 23.19 -9.85 -6.76
N GLY A 219 22.35 -10.31 -5.84
CA GLY A 219 22.16 -9.65 -4.55
C GLY A 219 20.72 -9.68 -4.09
N SER A 220 20.45 -9.00 -2.97
CA SER A 220 19.11 -8.93 -2.37
C SER A 220 18.17 -8.13 -3.26
N LYS A 221 16.94 -8.64 -3.45
CA LYS A 221 15.88 -7.93 -4.17
C LYS A 221 14.72 -7.67 -3.21
N GLU A 222 14.61 -6.42 -2.79
CA GLU A 222 13.55 -5.94 -1.90
C GLU A 222 12.89 -4.72 -2.51
N ALA A 223 11.56 -4.63 -2.48
CA ALA A 223 10.82 -3.45 -2.94
C ALA A 223 9.63 -3.17 -2.03
N SER A 224 9.40 -1.90 -1.73
CA SER A 224 8.18 -1.44 -1.05
C SER A 224 7.10 -1.01 -2.03
N PHE A 225 5.85 -1.32 -1.66
CA PHE A 225 4.64 -0.96 -2.39
C PHE A 225 3.82 0.03 -1.58
N LEU A 226 3.31 1.07 -2.25
CA LEU A 226 2.38 2.02 -1.68
C LEU A 226 0.96 1.56 -1.97
N TYR A 227 0.17 1.47 -0.91
CA TYR A 227 -1.26 1.23 -0.99
C TYR A 227 -2.01 2.52 -0.70
N THR A 228 -3.03 2.79 -1.50
CA THR A 228 -3.92 3.94 -1.31
C THR A 228 -5.35 3.43 -1.15
N ALA A 229 -6.06 4.01 -0.18
CA ALA A 229 -7.46 3.78 0.07
C ALA A 229 -8.26 5.06 -0.18
N GLU A 230 -9.32 4.96 -0.95
CA GLU A 230 -10.24 6.07 -1.22
C GLU A 230 -11.67 5.62 -0.94
N ALA A 231 -12.47 6.47 -0.29
CA ALA A 231 -13.90 6.21 -0.12
C ALA A 231 -14.58 6.09 -1.48
N GLN A 232 -15.57 5.20 -1.57
CA GLN A 232 -16.51 5.17 -2.69
C GLN A 232 -17.58 6.26 -2.59
#